data_AF-A0A2N1PK51-F1
#
_entry.id   AF-A0A2N1PK51-F1
#
_cell.length_a   1.000
_cell.length_b   1.000
_cell.length_c   1.000
_cell.angle_alpha   90.00
_cell.angle_beta   90.00
_cell.angle_gamma   90.00
#
_symmetry.space_group_name_H-M   'P 1'
#
loop_
_entity.id
_entity.type
_entity.pdbx_description
1 polymer ?
#
loop_
_entity_poly.entity_id
_entity_poly.type
_entity_poly.pdbx_seq_one_letter_code
_entity_poly.pdbx_strand_id
1 'polypeptide(L)'
;MITSIGRFIFILTVAVCFLAFPLEISYGATGPSLTQFYAPVETVNEDTEVEITYAEILAQSDASPYVAPLASFVVRELTTGTLRIGTTTGTATAWNPTINDTIDGSNNGYWIPQKDGSGTPDAFAVKVKDTDTMESSISIQVPVTVNPINDAPVFHGAGNGIVTTNWAGESERAQAVVQQPDGKILVAGKTTVSGLNSCFGLVRYNQDGTLDTSFDTDGKVVLPTTSNDCAYALALQPDGKIVIAGYGWTATSDFRLFRCNSDGTLDTSFGTGGIVMTDIAANNEAARALVIQPDGKILAAGTTYNGADQDFALVRYNTDGTLDTTFSGDGMATFPLSGGNDYCYAMALQPDGKIVLAGYVEGATADFAVMRSNSDGTPDTSFNTVGYTISNLGSYEYGYGVALQSDGKIIVGGKGYGTSNDYAVARYTTSGILDTTFNTVGYAVTEVSGSIDYGYSVLVQSDDKIVLAGLSNNGSNTDFSCVRYTASGTLDTTFSDDGMVITSIGSSYEECFAAIQQSDAKILCVGYSSNGSNDDLALVRYDSSGNPDRDFNYGTPFTNSLAYTENGASIAMDSSLLLRDIELAALSAGSGNYDGSTLTLVRNGGASSQD
;
A
#
# COMPACT_ATOMS: atom_id res chain seq x y z
N MET A 1 -3.55 -28.53 71.56
CA MET A 1 -4.42 -29.51 72.24
C MET A 1 -5.86 -29.14 71.92
N ILE A 2 -6.52 -29.90 71.04
CA ILE A 2 -7.59 -30.89 71.36
C ILE A 2 -8.96 -30.18 71.48
N THR A 3 -9.72 -30.06 70.37
CA THR A 3 -10.78 -30.98 69.85
C THR A 3 -12.08 -31.05 70.68
N SER A 4 -13.22 -30.91 69.99
CA SER A 4 -14.49 -31.65 70.20
C SER A 4 -15.55 -31.06 69.23
N ILE A 5 -15.97 -31.72 68.13
CA ILE A 5 -17.00 -32.79 68.02
C ILE A 5 -18.33 -32.35 68.67
N GLY A 6 -19.52 -32.37 68.05
CA GLY A 6 -20.07 -32.91 66.79
C GLY A 6 -21.57 -33.19 67.03
N ARG A 7 -22.46 -33.12 66.03
CA ARG A 7 -23.77 -33.81 66.06
C ARG A 7 -24.52 -33.87 64.71
N PHE A 8 -24.50 -35.09 64.16
CA PHE A 8 -25.55 -35.91 63.52
C PHE A 8 -26.55 -35.37 62.48
N ILE A 9 -26.56 -36.14 61.39
CA ILE A 9 -27.40 -36.22 60.19
C ILE A 9 -28.71 -37.00 60.47
N PHE A 10 -29.80 -36.61 59.79
CA PHE A 10 -30.90 -37.51 59.39
C PHE A 10 -31.31 -37.23 57.94
N ILE A 11 -31.62 -38.31 57.21
CA ILE A 11 -31.75 -38.47 55.76
C ILE A 11 -33.20 -38.22 55.30
N LEU A 12 -33.40 -37.63 54.11
CA LEU A 12 -34.54 -38.01 53.26
C LEU A 12 -34.21 -37.84 51.76
N THR A 13 -34.35 -38.96 51.05
CA THR A 13 -34.09 -39.18 49.62
C THR A 13 -35.22 -38.63 48.76
N VAL A 14 -34.91 -37.85 47.71
CA VAL A 14 -35.78 -37.66 46.54
C VAL A 14 -34.94 -37.89 45.29
N ALA A 15 -35.34 -38.89 44.52
CA ALA A 15 -34.74 -39.26 43.25
C ALA A 15 -35.13 -38.25 42.16
N VAL A 16 -34.14 -37.67 41.48
CA VAL A 16 -34.35 -36.87 40.26
C VAL A 16 -33.65 -37.59 39.11
N CYS A 17 -34.42 -37.85 38.06
CA CYS A 17 -34.07 -38.59 36.86
C CYS A 17 -33.06 -37.79 36.02
N PHE A 18 -31.91 -38.39 35.68
CA PHE A 18 -30.94 -37.81 34.76
C PHE A 18 -31.39 -38.05 33.31
N LEU A 19 -31.78 -36.98 32.61
CA LEU A 19 -31.75 -36.93 31.14
C LEU A 19 -30.39 -36.37 30.73
N ALA A 20 -29.51 -37.25 30.24
CA ALA A 20 -28.22 -36.88 29.68
C ALA A 20 -28.44 -36.27 28.29
N PHE A 21 -28.32 -34.94 28.19
CA PHE A 21 -27.97 -34.28 26.94
C PHE A 21 -26.44 -34.34 26.80
N PRO A 22 -25.88 -34.73 25.65
CA PRO A 22 -24.47 -34.49 25.40
C PRO A 22 -24.27 -32.98 25.38
N LEU A 23 -23.57 -32.47 26.39
CA LEU A 23 -23.02 -31.13 26.37
C LEU A 23 -21.87 -31.17 25.36
N GLU A 24 -22.13 -30.77 24.12
CA GLU A 24 -21.06 -30.40 23.19
C GLU A 24 -20.41 -29.12 23.74
N ILE A 25 -19.40 -29.30 24.59
CA ILE A 25 -18.43 -28.24 24.84
C ILE A 25 -17.62 -28.13 23.56
N SER A 26 -17.94 -27.14 22.73
CA SER A 26 -17.03 -26.67 21.69
C SER A 26 -15.77 -26.15 22.38
N TYR A 27 -14.70 -26.96 22.39
CA TYR A 27 -13.38 -26.53 22.84
C TYR A 27 -12.83 -25.58 21.77
N GLY A 28 -12.91 -24.27 22.04
CA GLY A 28 -12.58 -23.20 21.10
C GLY A 28 -11.09 -22.95 20.83
N ALA A 29 -10.17 -23.80 21.29
CA ALA A 29 -8.76 -23.70 20.92
C ALA A 29 -8.10 -25.09 20.94
N THR A 30 -7.48 -25.47 19.82
CA THR A 30 -6.79 -26.77 19.66
C THR A 30 -5.26 -26.62 19.60
N GLY A 31 -4.71 -25.41 19.69
CA GLY A 31 -3.27 -25.13 19.54
C GLY A 31 -2.71 -24.14 20.56
N PRO A 32 -1.40 -23.83 20.50
CA PRO A 32 -0.76 -22.90 21.43
C PRO A 32 -1.34 -21.49 21.28
N SER A 33 -1.17 -20.65 22.31
CA SER A 33 -1.69 -19.27 22.32
C SER A 33 -0.56 -18.25 22.40
N LEU A 34 -0.70 -17.16 21.66
CA LEU A 34 0.13 -15.95 21.70
C LEU A 34 -0.80 -14.80 21.31
N THR A 35 -0.95 -13.81 22.18
CA THR A 35 -1.87 -12.69 21.96
C THR A 35 -1.21 -11.32 22.09
N GLN A 36 -0.08 -11.21 22.78
CA GLN A 36 0.62 -9.94 22.95
C GLN A 36 2.08 -10.10 23.42
N PHE A 37 2.84 -9.01 23.30
CA PHE A 37 4.10 -8.79 24.01
C PHE A 37 3.89 -7.79 25.17
N TYR A 38 4.58 -8.02 26.28
CA TYR A 38 4.52 -7.15 27.45
C TYR A 38 5.49 -5.96 27.36
N ALA A 39 6.56 -6.12 26.59
CA ALA A 39 7.61 -5.14 26.35
C ALA A 39 8.32 -5.45 25.02
N PRO A 40 9.12 -4.52 24.49
CA PRO A 40 10.04 -4.79 23.38
C PRO A 40 10.92 -6.00 23.67
N VAL A 41 11.12 -6.86 22.67
CA VAL A 41 11.91 -8.10 22.84
C VAL A 41 13.38 -7.82 23.02
N GLU A 42 13.87 -6.74 22.42
CA GLU A 42 15.26 -6.34 22.45
C GLU A 42 15.45 -4.82 22.30
N THR A 43 16.69 -4.37 22.51
CA THR A 43 17.11 -2.98 22.24
C THR A 43 18.36 -2.95 21.38
N VAL A 44 18.35 -2.14 20.33
CA VAL A 44 19.44 -1.98 19.38
C VAL A 44 19.71 -0.50 19.15
N ASN A 45 20.90 -0.16 18.66
CA ASN A 45 21.13 1.16 18.08
C ASN A 45 20.66 1.16 16.63
N GLU A 46 20.25 2.30 16.10
CA GLU A 46 19.98 2.37 14.66
C GLU A 46 21.22 1.97 13.84
N ASP A 47 20.99 1.55 12.60
CA ASP A 47 22.02 1.08 11.66
C ASP A 47 22.87 -0.12 12.14
N THR A 48 22.48 -0.77 13.24
CA THR A 48 23.18 -1.94 13.79
C THR A 48 22.29 -3.17 13.89
N GLU A 49 22.89 -4.35 13.77
CA GLU A 49 22.18 -5.62 13.89
C GLU A 49 21.99 -6.03 15.35
N VAL A 50 20.80 -6.56 15.67
CA VAL A 50 20.51 -7.22 16.93
C VAL A 50 20.13 -8.69 16.71
N GLU A 51 20.65 -9.55 17.57
CA GLU A 51 20.27 -10.95 17.66
C GLU A 51 19.02 -11.06 18.54
N ILE A 52 17.99 -11.74 18.03
CA ILE A 52 16.71 -11.99 18.70
C ILE A 52 16.52 -13.50 18.78
N THR A 53 16.48 -14.02 19.99
CA THR A 53 16.46 -15.44 20.30
C THR A 53 15.05 -15.92 20.66
N TYR A 54 14.82 -17.23 20.55
CA TYR A 54 13.59 -17.88 21.03
C TYR A 54 13.30 -17.55 22.51
N ALA A 55 14.34 -17.47 23.34
CA ALA A 55 14.20 -17.22 24.77
C ALA A 55 13.72 -15.78 25.07
N GLU A 56 14.20 -14.78 24.32
CA GLU A 56 13.78 -13.38 24.47
C GLU A 56 12.33 -13.18 24.06
N ILE A 57 11.94 -13.71 22.89
CA ILE A 57 10.55 -13.66 22.41
C ILE A 57 9.61 -14.32 23.43
N LEU A 58 9.99 -15.50 23.95
CA LEU A 58 9.20 -16.21 24.96
C LEU A 58 9.12 -15.44 26.29
N ALA A 59 10.21 -14.81 26.73
CA ALA A 59 10.26 -14.09 27.99
C ALA A 59 9.40 -12.81 27.97
N GLN A 60 9.25 -12.17 26.82
CA GLN A 60 8.50 -10.92 26.66
C GLN A 60 7.08 -11.10 26.13
N SER A 61 6.62 -12.34 25.92
CA SER A 61 5.28 -12.63 25.41
C SER A 61 4.42 -13.42 26.39
N ASP A 62 3.12 -13.46 26.11
CA ASP A 62 2.17 -14.33 26.80
C ASP A 62 2.08 -15.73 26.20
N ALA A 63 3.07 -16.14 25.38
CA ALA A 63 3.04 -17.40 24.66
C ALA A 63 2.88 -18.59 25.62
N SER A 64 1.86 -19.41 25.39
CA SER A 64 1.54 -20.56 26.26
C SER A 64 1.23 -21.82 25.45
N PRO A 65 1.73 -23.00 25.87
CA PRO A 65 1.36 -24.27 25.27
C PRO A 65 -0.10 -24.62 25.58
N TYR A 66 -0.74 -25.43 24.72
CA TYR A 66 -2.03 -26.05 25.03
C TYR A 66 -1.86 -27.44 25.64
N VAL A 67 -1.22 -28.36 24.90
CA VAL A 67 -0.88 -29.72 25.36
C VAL A 67 0.60 -30.00 25.11
N ALA A 68 1.06 -29.79 23.87
CA ALA A 68 2.44 -29.93 23.49
C ALA A 68 3.27 -28.70 23.93
N PRO A 69 4.55 -28.89 24.34
CA PRO A 69 5.47 -27.79 24.59
C PRO A 69 5.64 -26.88 23.37
N LEU A 70 5.95 -25.62 23.63
CA LEU A 70 6.33 -24.68 22.57
C LEU A 70 7.66 -25.10 21.94
N ALA A 71 7.74 -25.01 20.62
CA ALA A 71 8.89 -25.46 19.83
C ALA A 71 9.61 -24.31 19.12
N SER A 72 8.86 -23.35 18.57
CA SER A 72 9.42 -22.26 17.75
C SER A 72 8.45 -21.08 17.65
N PHE A 73 8.98 -19.94 17.20
CA PHE A 73 8.21 -18.83 16.66
C PHE A 73 8.39 -18.79 15.15
N VAL A 74 7.30 -18.88 14.41
CA VAL A 74 7.26 -18.85 12.94
C VAL A 74 7.03 -17.42 12.49
N VAL A 75 8.02 -16.82 11.83
CA VAL A 75 7.95 -15.48 11.27
C VAL A 75 7.06 -15.49 10.03
N ARG A 76 6.03 -14.65 10.03
CA ARG A 76 5.01 -14.57 8.97
C ARG A 76 5.12 -13.35 8.07
N GLU A 77 5.75 -12.30 8.56
CA GLU A 77 5.84 -11.01 7.89
C GLU A 77 7.07 -10.27 8.41
N LEU A 78 7.82 -9.63 7.53
CA LEU A 78 8.83 -8.63 7.89
C LEU A 78 8.21 -7.25 7.82
N THR A 79 8.08 -6.59 8.96
CA THR A 79 7.34 -5.33 9.10
C THR A 79 8.24 -4.14 8.81
N THR A 80 9.46 -4.12 9.36
CA THR A 80 10.45 -3.06 9.11
C THR A 80 11.87 -3.62 9.06
N GLY A 81 12.79 -2.85 8.47
CA GLY A 81 14.22 -3.20 8.45
C GLY A 81 14.55 -4.41 7.58
N THR A 82 15.58 -5.15 7.98
CA THR A 82 15.96 -6.41 7.33
C THR A 82 16.07 -7.51 8.37
N LEU A 83 15.67 -8.74 7.99
CA LEU A 83 15.74 -9.90 8.87
C LEU A 83 16.51 -11.02 8.18
N ARG A 84 17.44 -11.63 8.91
CA ARG A 84 18.10 -12.88 8.54
C ARG A 84 17.81 -13.92 9.61
N ILE A 85 17.68 -15.19 9.22
CA ILE A 85 17.47 -16.29 10.18
C ILE A 85 18.52 -17.37 9.94
N GLY A 86 19.12 -17.84 11.04
CA GLY A 86 20.09 -18.94 11.03
C GLY A 86 20.76 -19.16 12.37
N THR A 87 21.78 -20.01 12.40
CA THR A 87 22.44 -20.45 13.64
C THR A 87 23.44 -19.45 14.21
N THR A 88 24.02 -18.60 13.37
CA THR A 88 24.97 -17.54 13.74
C THR A 88 24.84 -16.37 12.78
N THR A 89 25.29 -15.18 13.19
CA THR A 89 25.36 -13.99 12.32
C THR A 89 26.02 -14.24 10.97
N GLY A 90 27.06 -15.08 10.92
CA GLY A 90 27.81 -15.37 9.69
C GLY A 90 27.18 -16.42 8.77
N THR A 91 26.24 -17.21 9.28
CA THR A 91 25.53 -18.27 8.52
C THR A 91 24.07 -17.94 8.27
N ALA A 92 23.51 -16.94 8.96
CA ALA A 92 22.15 -16.47 8.76
C ALA A 92 21.97 -15.90 7.35
N THR A 93 20.90 -16.34 6.70
CA THR A 93 20.49 -15.89 5.35
C THR A 93 19.24 -15.03 5.46
N ALA A 94 19.00 -14.17 4.46
CA ALA A 94 17.79 -13.35 4.42
C ALA A 94 16.54 -14.20 4.69
N TRP A 95 15.64 -13.68 5.53
CA TRP A 95 14.40 -14.36 5.86
C TRP A 95 13.61 -14.65 4.59
N ASN A 96 13.20 -15.90 4.47
CA ASN A 96 12.30 -16.36 3.43
C ASN A 96 11.24 -17.25 4.10
N PRO A 97 9.94 -16.94 3.92
CA PRO A 97 8.84 -17.59 4.62
C PRO A 97 8.67 -19.09 4.30
N THR A 98 9.47 -19.64 3.37
CA THR A 98 9.43 -21.06 2.98
C THR A 98 10.76 -21.79 3.19
N ILE A 99 11.86 -21.08 3.47
CA ILE A 99 13.20 -21.66 3.56
C ILE A 99 13.75 -21.62 4.99
N ASN A 100 13.58 -20.50 5.69
CA ASN A 100 14.15 -20.25 7.02
C ASN A 100 13.22 -19.33 7.83
N ASP A 101 12.03 -19.81 8.17
CA ASP A 101 10.96 -19.03 8.78
C ASP A 101 10.85 -19.18 10.31
N THR A 102 11.70 -19.99 10.96
CA THR A 102 11.58 -20.27 12.40
C THR A 102 12.71 -19.69 13.24
N ILE A 103 12.34 -19.02 14.33
CA ILE A 103 13.22 -18.71 15.47
C ILE A 103 12.95 -19.76 16.55
N ASP A 104 13.97 -20.53 16.91
CA ASP A 104 13.86 -21.71 17.77
C ASP A 104 15.13 -21.92 18.62
N GLY A 105 15.28 -23.09 19.24
CA GLY A 105 16.46 -23.38 20.07
C GLY A 105 17.78 -23.53 19.30
N SER A 106 17.76 -23.52 17.96
CA SER A 106 18.93 -23.65 17.08
C SER A 106 19.13 -22.45 16.15
N ASN A 107 18.06 -21.76 15.77
CA ASN A 107 18.08 -20.60 14.87
C ASN A 107 17.62 -19.33 15.59
N ASN A 108 18.38 -18.26 15.41
CA ASN A 108 18.06 -16.93 15.91
C ASN A 108 17.65 -16.02 14.74
N GLY A 109 16.87 -14.99 15.06
CA GLY A 109 16.63 -13.86 14.16
C GLY A 109 17.75 -12.83 14.29
N TYR A 110 18.22 -12.29 13.19
CA TYR A 110 19.20 -11.22 13.12
C TYR A 110 18.56 -10.07 12.38
N TRP A 111 18.13 -9.07 13.15
CA TRP A 111 17.34 -7.96 12.64
C TRP A 111 18.16 -6.67 12.64
N ILE A 112 18.10 -5.94 11.54
CA ILE A 112 18.66 -4.58 11.42
C ILE A 112 17.47 -3.64 11.24
N PRO A 113 17.34 -2.58 12.04
CA PRO A 113 16.29 -1.59 11.84
C PRO A 113 16.39 -0.94 10.46
N GLN A 114 15.31 -0.28 10.04
CA GLN A 114 15.40 0.59 8.88
C GLN A 114 16.50 1.62 9.12
N LYS A 115 17.25 1.94 8.05
CA LYS A 115 18.33 2.92 8.13
C LYS A 115 17.81 4.23 8.75
N ASP A 116 18.54 4.77 9.73
CA ASP A 116 18.21 5.98 10.49
C ASP A 116 16.82 5.91 11.20
N GLY A 117 16.31 4.69 11.43
CA GLY A 117 15.05 4.44 12.12
C GLY A 117 15.24 4.39 13.63
N SER A 118 14.29 4.96 14.39
CA SER A 118 14.36 5.01 15.86
C SER A 118 13.01 4.73 16.53
N GLY A 119 13.00 4.62 17.86
CA GLY A 119 11.79 4.45 18.66
C GLY A 119 11.51 2.99 19.02
N THR A 120 10.27 2.53 18.79
CA THR A 120 9.89 1.13 19.05
C THR A 120 9.10 0.58 17.88
N PRO A 121 9.73 0.41 16.70
CA PRO A 121 9.06 -0.18 15.56
C PRO A 121 8.68 -1.64 15.82
N ASP A 122 7.62 -2.08 15.16
CA ASP A 122 7.34 -3.49 14.96
C ASP A 122 8.33 -4.03 13.93
N ALA A 123 9.17 -4.98 14.34
CA ALA A 123 10.23 -5.53 13.49
C ALA A 123 9.66 -6.54 12.49
N PHE A 124 8.91 -7.52 12.98
CA PHE A 124 8.30 -8.60 12.19
C PHE A 124 7.13 -9.23 12.97
N ALA A 125 6.27 -10.00 12.31
CA ALA A 125 5.16 -10.70 12.96
C ALA A 125 5.43 -12.20 13.13
N VAL A 126 5.07 -12.77 14.28
CA VAL A 126 5.27 -14.21 14.58
C VAL A 126 3.99 -14.93 14.99
N LYS A 127 3.92 -16.22 14.66
CA LYS A 127 3.04 -17.21 15.30
C LYS A 127 3.85 -18.11 16.22
N VAL A 128 3.30 -18.51 17.36
CA VAL A 128 3.94 -19.54 18.19
C VAL A 128 3.53 -20.92 17.69
N LYS A 129 4.48 -21.86 17.63
CA LYS A 129 4.28 -23.25 17.18
C LYS A 129 4.70 -24.24 18.26
N ASP A 130 3.89 -25.27 18.48
CA ASP A 130 4.19 -26.34 19.43
C ASP A 130 4.88 -27.55 18.78
N THR A 131 5.30 -28.53 19.60
CA THR A 131 5.98 -29.75 19.11
C THR A 131 5.06 -30.70 18.34
N ASP A 132 3.75 -30.53 18.41
CA ASP A 132 2.75 -31.26 17.61
C ASP A 132 2.43 -30.54 16.30
N THR A 133 3.23 -29.52 15.96
CA THR A 133 3.17 -28.71 14.73
C THR A 133 1.97 -27.77 14.61
N MET A 134 1.20 -27.59 15.68
CA MET A 134 0.10 -26.64 15.73
C MET A 134 0.62 -25.22 15.97
N GLU A 135 0.00 -24.24 15.32
CA GLU A 135 0.34 -22.82 15.46
C GLU A 135 -0.78 -22.01 16.09
N SER A 136 -0.44 -20.85 16.66
CA SER A 136 -1.43 -19.86 17.09
C SER A 136 -2.28 -19.37 15.91
N SER A 137 -3.52 -18.99 16.21
CA SER A 137 -4.49 -18.54 15.20
C SER A 137 -4.08 -17.23 14.54
N ILE A 138 -3.48 -16.31 15.30
CA ILE A 138 -3.07 -14.97 14.85
C ILE A 138 -1.55 -14.81 14.93
N SER A 139 -1.02 -13.93 14.08
CA SER A 139 0.35 -13.43 14.16
C SER A 139 0.37 -12.18 15.04
N ILE A 140 1.38 -12.05 15.89
CA ILE A 140 1.58 -10.88 16.76
C ILE A 140 2.88 -10.20 16.35
N GLN A 141 2.85 -8.85 16.27
CA GLN A 141 4.01 -8.03 15.95
C GLN A 141 5.04 -8.08 17.08
N VAL A 142 6.32 -8.15 16.72
CA VAL A 142 7.47 -8.23 17.62
C VAL A 142 8.10 -6.84 17.73
N PRO A 143 7.85 -6.09 18.84
CA PRO A 143 8.42 -4.77 19.02
C PRO A 143 9.90 -4.83 19.40
N VAL A 144 10.74 -3.98 18.81
CA VAL A 144 12.16 -3.81 19.17
C VAL A 144 12.42 -2.33 19.45
N THR A 145 13.14 -2.02 20.54
CA THR A 145 13.54 -0.62 20.81
C THR A 145 14.76 -0.26 19.99
N VAL A 146 14.73 0.86 19.28
CA VAL A 146 15.84 1.36 18.48
C VAL A 146 16.27 2.72 19.02
N ASN A 147 17.48 2.79 19.57
CA ASN A 147 18.07 4.01 20.07
C ASN A 147 18.64 4.81 18.88
N PRO A 148 18.27 6.09 18.73
CA PRO A 148 18.92 6.96 17.76
C PRO A 148 20.39 7.18 18.18
N ILE A 149 21.28 7.11 17.21
CA ILE A 149 22.70 7.42 17.27
C ILE A 149 22.96 8.57 16.32
N ASN A 150 23.18 9.75 16.90
CA ASN A 150 23.48 10.94 16.12
C ASN A 150 24.67 10.72 15.17
N ASP A 151 24.36 10.66 13.88
CA ASP A 151 25.33 10.59 12.82
C ASP A 151 25.78 12.00 12.42
N ALA A 152 26.80 12.09 11.58
CA ALA A 152 27.20 13.39 11.07
C ALA A 152 26.10 13.93 10.15
N PRO A 153 25.67 15.20 10.30
CA PRO A 153 24.66 15.77 9.43
C PRO A 153 25.14 15.74 7.97
N VAL A 154 24.22 15.38 7.09
CA VAL A 154 24.50 15.29 5.66
C VAL A 154 24.06 16.59 4.99
N PHE A 155 24.91 17.13 4.11
CA PHE A 155 24.59 18.28 3.30
C PHE A 155 24.23 17.82 1.90
N HIS A 156 23.07 18.25 1.41
CA HIS A 156 22.64 18.03 0.05
C HIS A 156 21.90 19.27 -0.47
N GLY A 157 21.71 19.34 -1.79
CA GLY A 157 20.77 20.29 -2.36
C GLY A 157 19.36 19.94 -1.92
N ALA A 158 18.43 20.89 -1.97
CA ALA A 158 17.03 20.52 -1.84
C ALA A 158 16.57 19.71 -3.05
N GLY A 159 15.93 18.58 -2.80
CA GLY A 159 15.15 17.87 -3.80
C GLY A 159 14.02 18.74 -4.33
N ASN A 160 13.56 18.40 -5.52
CA ASN A 160 12.45 19.09 -6.18
C ASN A 160 11.12 18.34 -6.04
N GLY A 161 11.08 17.21 -5.32
CA GLY A 161 9.87 16.40 -5.18
C GLY A 161 9.53 15.59 -6.43
N ILE A 162 10.37 15.58 -7.47
CA ILE A 162 10.03 15.02 -8.79
C ILE A 162 11.11 14.05 -9.24
N VAL A 163 10.73 12.82 -9.58
CA VAL A 163 11.60 11.83 -10.24
C VAL A 163 11.07 11.57 -11.64
N THR A 164 11.96 11.58 -12.63
CA THR A 164 11.67 11.05 -13.97
C THR A 164 12.64 9.92 -14.29
N THR A 165 12.11 8.83 -14.84
CA THR A 165 12.90 7.63 -15.17
C THR A 165 12.64 7.24 -16.62
N ASN A 166 13.69 7.41 -17.43
CA ASN A 166 13.70 7.00 -18.82
C ASN A 166 14.23 5.56 -18.97
N TRP A 167 13.59 4.76 -19.81
CA TRP A 167 14.02 3.41 -20.16
C TRP A 167 14.55 3.33 -21.60
N ALA A 168 15.78 3.84 -21.79
CA ALA A 168 16.51 3.75 -23.06
C ALA A 168 15.83 4.44 -24.26
N GLY A 169 15.03 5.49 -24.03
CA GLY A 169 14.42 6.31 -25.06
C GLY A 169 13.09 5.77 -25.60
N GLU A 170 12.50 4.81 -24.91
CA GLU A 170 11.18 4.26 -25.21
C GLU A 170 10.09 5.04 -24.44
N SER A 171 8.81 4.69 -24.66
CA SER A 171 7.67 5.25 -23.92
C SER A 171 7.28 4.39 -22.72
N GLU A 172 7.29 5.00 -21.54
CA GLU A 172 6.87 4.43 -20.27
C GLU A 172 5.76 5.25 -19.61
N ARG A 173 4.78 4.55 -19.03
CA ARG A 173 3.70 5.18 -18.26
C ARG A 173 3.41 4.40 -16.99
N ALA A 174 3.56 5.03 -15.83
CA ALA A 174 3.13 4.44 -14.57
C ALA A 174 1.61 4.42 -14.49
N GLN A 175 1.04 3.33 -14.01
CA GLN A 175 -0.42 3.17 -13.83
C GLN A 175 -0.78 2.80 -12.40
N ALA A 176 0.14 2.18 -11.66
CA ALA A 176 -0.07 1.79 -10.27
C ALA A 176 1.19 2.00 -9.43
N VAL A 177 0.98 2.28 -8.15
CA VAL A 177 2.06 2.44 -7.16
C VAL A 177 1.65 1.82 -5.83
N VAL A 178 2.61 1.21 -5.15
CA VAL A 178 2.48 0.73 -3.76
C VAL A 178 3.76 1.05 -2.98
N GLN A 179 3.63 1.24 -1.67
CA GLN A 179 4.77 1.31 -0.77
C GLN A 179 4.98 -0.06 -0.11
N GLN A 180 6.23 -0.53 -0.08
CA GLN A 180 6.63 -1.73 0.65
C GLN A 180 6.83 -1.41 2.15
N PRO A 181 6.75 -2.40 3.06
CA PRO A 181 6.91 -2.18 4.50
C PRO A 181 8.25 -1.52 4.89
N ASP A 182 9.30 -1.76 4.10
CA ASP A 182 10.63 -1.16 4.28
C ASP A 182 10.76 0.28 3.72
N GLY A 183 9.65 0.89 3.31
CA GLY A 183 9.59 2.25 2.79
C GLY A 183 9.89 2.38 1.29
N LYS A 184 10.33 1.30 0.62
CA LYS A 184 10.58 1.32 -0.84
C LYS A 184 9.28 1.50 -1.62
N ILE A 185 9.41 2.04 -2.82
CA ILE A 185 8.29 2.38 -3.71
C ILE A 185 8.34 1.45 -4.91
N LEU A 186 7.26 0.72 -5.17
CA LEU A 186 7.09 -0.08 -6.38
C LEU A 186 6.09 0.58 -7.31
N VAL A 187 6.47 0.71 -8.58
CA VAL A 187 5.66 1.32 -9.63
C VAL A 187 5.49 0.34 -10.77
N ALA A 188 4.25 0.09 -11.18
CA ALA A 188 3.93 -0.75 -12.33
C ALA A 188 3.21 0.05 -13.42
N GLY A 189 3.37 -0.39 -14.67
CA GLY A 189 2.68 0.25 -15.77
C GLY A 189 3.07 -0.33 -17.12
N LYS A 190 3.02 0.54 -18.13
CA LYS A 190 3.37 0.24 -19.50
C LYS A 190 4.81 0.64 -19.77
N THR A 191 5.57 -0.23 -20.44
CA THR A 191 6.85 0.12 -21.07
C THR A 191 6.82 -0.31 -22.53
N THR A 192 7.62 0.32 -23.38
CA THR A 192 7.86 -0.16 -24.75
C THR A 192 9.30 -0.62 -24.86
N VAL A 193 9.53 -1.69 -25.62
CA VAL A 193 10.87 -2.26 -25.79
C VAL A 193 11.09 -2.51 -27.27
N SER A 194 12.22 -2.03 -27.79
CA SER A 194 12.59 -2.23 -29.20
C SER A 194 12.42 -3.69 -29.64
N GLY A 195 11.51 -3.90 -30.61
CA GLY A 195 11.19 -5.22 -31.18
C GLY A 195 9.98 -5.92 -30.55
N LEU A 196 9.41 -5.35 -29.48
CA LEU A 196 8.14 -5.74 -28.88
C LEU A 196 7.14 -4.56 -28.97
N ASN A 197 5.85 -4.87 -28.84
CA ASN A 197 4.84 -3.84 -28.56
C ASN A 197 4.90 -3.48 -27.07
N SER A 198 3.89 -2.77 -26.56
CA SER A 198 3.75 -2.46 -25.14
C SER A 198 3.88 -3.70 -24.25
N CYS A 199 4.70 -3.61 -23.20
CA CYS A 199 4.92 -4.63 -22.19
C CYS A 199 4.51 -4.12 -20.80
N PHE A 200 4.37 -5.05 -19.85
CA PHE A 200 4.30 -4.71 -18.43
C PHE A 200 5.70 -4.32 -17.94
N GLY A 201 5.82 -3.13 -17.36
CA GLY A 201 7.02 -2.66 -16.68
C GLY A 201 6.80 -2.58 -15.18
N LEU A 202 7.83 -2.91 -14.41
CA LEU A 202 7.88 -2.76 -12.96
C LEU A 202 9.20 -2.10 -12.56
N VAL A 203 9.15 -1.08 -11.70
CA VAL A 203 10.32 -0.33 -11.25
C VAL A 203 10.28 -0.18 -9.74
N ARG A 204 11.43 -0.34 -9.08
CA ARG A 204 11.56 -0.12 -7.64
C ARG A 204 12.46 1.08 -7.33
N TYR A 205 11.97 1.96 -6.47
CA TYR A 205 12.72 3.10 -5.94
C TYR A 205 12.93 2.94 -4.43
N ASN A 206 14.01 3.52 -3.93
CA ASN A 206 14.21 3.77 -2.52
C ASN A 206 13.26 4.88 -2.03
N GLN A 207 13.13 5.03 -0.71
CA GLN A 207 12.26 6.04 -0.11
C GLN A 207 12.65 7.47 -0.49
N ASP A 208 13.91 7.74 -0.86
CA ASP A 208 14.38 9.05 -1.33
C ASP A 208 14.10 9.31 -2.82
N GLY A 209 13.53 8.35 -3.54
CA GLY A 209 13.23 8.46 -4.97
C GLY A 209 14.37 8.01 -5.89
N THR A 210 15.52 7.60 -5.34
CA THR A 210 16.58 6.98 -6.13
C THR A 210 16.18 5.58 -6.58
N LEU A 211 16.68 5.12 -7.72
CA LEU A 211 16.40 3.78 -8.23
C LEU A 211 17.06 2.71 -7.34
N ASP A 212 16.33 1.66 -6.97
CA ASP A 212 16.88 0.55 -6.19
C ASP A 212 17.53 -0.50 -7.09
N THR A 213 18.85 -0.37 -7.28
CA THR A 213 19.63 -1.29 -8.12
C THR A 213 19.78 -2.71 -7.55
N SER A 214 19.28 -2.99 -6.33
CA SER A 214 19.22 -4.36 -5.81
C SER A 214 18.03 -5.16 -6.36
N PHE A 215 17.05 -4.50 -6.97
CA PHE A 215 15.90 -5.11 -7.61
C PHE A 215 16.21 -5.47 -9.05
N ASP A 216 16.14 -6.74 -9.43
CA ASP A 216 16.51 -7.25 -10.77
C ASP A 216 17.81 -6.66 -11.34
N THR A 217 18.80 -6.40 -10.48
CA THR A 217 20.14 -5.83 -10.76
C THR A 217 20.22 -4.37 -11.25
N ASP A 218 19.16 -3.80 -11.81
CA ASP A 218 19.16 -2.43 -12.33
C ASP A 218 17.96 -1.58 -11.87
N GLY A 219 17.07 -2.15 -11.04
CA GLY A 219 15.88 -1.50 -10.51
C GLY A 219 14.63 -1.64 -11.38
N LYS A 220 14.72 -2.31 -12.54
CA LYS A 220 13.66 -2.32 -13.55
C LYS A 220 13.44 -3.72 -14.12
N VAL A 221 12.18 -4.11 -14.23
CA VAL A 221 11.77 -5.43 -14.74
C VAL A 221 10.81 -5.26 -15.91
N VAL A 222 11.18 -5.81 -17.07
CA VAL A 222 10.24 -6.01 -18.19
C VAL A 222 9.70 -7.42 -18.09
N LEU A 223 8.39 -7.57 -17.85
CA LEU A 223 7.79 -8.89 -17.73
C LEU A 223 7.64 -9.55 -19.11
N PRO A 224 7.71 -10.89 -19.18
CA PRO A 224 7.64 -11.59 -20.45
C PRO A 224 6.25 -11.44 -21.06
N THR A 225 6.18 -10.70 -22.16
CA THR A 225 4.96 -10.50 -22.95
C THR A 225 5.15 -11.03 -24.36
N THR A 226 4.04 -11.40 -25.00
CA THR A 226 4.03 -11.96 -26.36
C THR A 226 3.45 -10.98 -27.39
N SER A 227 2.92 -9.84 -26.94
CA SER A 227 2.08 -8.92 -27.72
C SER A 227 1.82 -7.60 -26.94
N ASN A 228 0.81 -6.82 -27.34
CA ASN A 228 0.44 -5.55 -26.71
C ASN A 228 -0.25 -5.77 -25.36
N ASP A 229 0.47 -5.49 -24.29
CA ASP A 229 0.07 -5.73 -22.91
C ASP A 229 0.17 -4.42 -22.11
N CYS A 230 -0.71 -4.19 -21.14
CA CYS A 230 -0.60 -3.06 -20.21
C CYS A 230 -0.95 -3.47 -18.78
N ALA A 231 -0.08 -3.10 -17.83
CA ALA A 231 -0.38 -3.19 -16.41
C ALA A 231 -1.22 -2.00 -15.97
N TYR A 232 -2.29 -2.24 -15.21
CA TYR A 232 -3.13 -1.21 -14.61
C TYR A 232 -3.14 -1.25 -13.08
N ALA A 233 -2.85 -2.41 -12.48
CA ALA A 233 -2.92 -2.58 -11.03
C ALA A 233 -1.74 -3.38 -10.47
N LEU A 234 -1.42 -3.11 -9.21
CA LEU A 234 -0.30 -3.66 -8.46
C LEU A 234 -0.72 -3.86 -7.01
N ALA A 235 -0.37 -5.01 -6.41
CA ALA A 235 -0.61 -5.26 -4.99
C ALA A 235 0.49 -6.15 -4.39
N LEU A 236 0.73 -6.00 -3.09
CA LEU A 236 1.70 -6.78 -2.33
C LEU A 236 1.01 -7.90 -1.56
N GLN A 237 1.60 -9.08 -1.61
CA GLN A 237 1.23 -10.18 -0.72
C GLN A 237 2.02 -10.09 0.61
N PRO A 238 1.48 -10.64 1.72
CA PRO A 238 2.15 -10.59 3.03
C PRO A 238 3.55 -11.25 3.06
N ASP A 239 3.82 -12.16 2.13
CA ASP A 239 5.11 -12.83 1.98
C ASP A 239 6.14 -12.01 1.16
N GLY A 240 5.80 -10.76 0.82
CA GLY A 240 6.64 -9.86 0.03
C GLY A 240 6.58 -10.08 -1.48
N LYS A 241 5.77 -11.05 -1.97
CA LYS A 241 5.56 -11.22 -3.41
C LYS A 241 4.69 -10.11 -3.98
N ILE A 242 4.87 -9.86 -5.27
CA ILE A 242 4.31 -8.73 -5.98
C ILE A 242 3.36 -9.26 -7.06
N VAL A 243 2.08 -8.91 -7.01
CA VAL A 243 1.10 -9.29 -8.03
C VAL A 243 0.74 -8.08 -8.87
N ILE A 244 0.76 -8.23 -10.20
CA ILE A 244 0.51 -7.17 -11.17
C ILE A 244 -0.60 -7.65 -12.09
N ALA A 245 -1.57 -6.79 -12.39
CA ALA A 245 -2.72 -7.13 -13.22
C ALA A 245 -2.97 -6.08 -14.31
N GLY A 246 -3.60 -6.53 -15.38
CA GLY A 246 -3.90 -5.73 -16.55
C GLY A 246 -4.60 -6.55 -17.63
N TYR A 247 -4.27 -6.28 -18.88
CA TYR A 247 -4.69 -7.14 -20.00
C TYR A 247 -3.49 -7.64 -20.79
N GLY A 248 -3.65 -8.78 -21.45
CA GLY A 248 -2.70 -9.25 -22.45
C GLY A 248 -3.38 -9.71 -23.72
N TRP A 249 -2.71 -9.49 -24.86
CA TRP A 249 -3.32 -9.74 -26.17
C TRP A 249 -2.95 -11.12 -26.73
N THR A 250 -3.86 -12.09 -26.78
CA THR A 250 -3.56 -13.42 -27.36
C THR A 250 -4.35 -13.74 -28.64
N ALA A 251 -5.38 -12.94 -28.91
CA ALA A 251 -6.15 -12.77 -30.16
C ALA A 251 -7.25 -11.74 -29.90
N THR A 252 -7.81 -11.84 -28.69
CA THR A 252 -8.56 -10.87 -27.89
C THR A 252 -7.66 -10.36 -26.77
N SER A 253 -8.08 -9.32 -26.05
CA SER A 253 -7.43 -8.91 -24.80
C SER A 253 -8.10 -9.61 -23.63
N ASP A 254 -7.37 -10.43 -22.88
CA ASP A 254 -7.90 -11.16 -21.73
C ASP A 254 -7.29 -10.61 -20.42
N PHE A 255 -7.91 -10.88 -19.25
CA PHE A 255 -7.27 -10.55 -17.97
C PHE A 255 -5.91 -11.25 -17.88
N ARG A 256 -4.88 -10.48 -17.52
CA ARG A 256 -3.52 -11.00 -17.35
C ARG A 256 -2.96 -10.60 -16.00
N LEU A 257 -2.49 -11.60 -15.26
CA LEU A 257 -1.79 -11.41 -13.99
C LEU A 257 -0.37 -11.99 -14.08
N PHE A 258 0.57 -11.29 -13.47
CA PHE A 258 1.92 -11.79 -13.20
C PHE A 258 2.17 -11.79 -11.70
N ARG A 259 3.02 -12.70 -11.24
CA ARG A 259 3.59 -12.63 -9.90
C ARG A 259 5.11 -12.64 -9.92
N CYS A 260 5.71 -11.70 -9.19
CA CYS A 260 7.15 -11.60 -8.98
C CYS A 260 7.50 -11.87 -7.51
N ASN A 261 8.71 -12.34 -7.27
CA ASN A 261 9.34 -12.37 -5.96
C ASN A 261 9.72 -10.95 -5.51
N SER A 262 10.08 -10.80 -4.23
CA SER A 262 10.48 -9.52 -3.64
C SER A 262 11.75 -8.91 -4.26
N ASP A 263 12.54 -9.70 -4.98
CA ASP A 263 13.74 -9.27 -5.72
C ASP A 263 13.45 -8.87 -7.18
N GLY A 264 12.20 -8.99 -7.64
CA GLY A 264 11.77 -8.64 -8.99
C GLY A 264 11.77 -9.81 -9.97
N THR A 265 12.35 -10.95 -9.60
CA THR A 265 12.34 -12.14 -10.46
C THR A 265 10.94 -12.74 -10.55
N LEU A 266 10.59 -13.36 -11.68
CA LEU A 266 9.27 -13.97 -11.87
C LEU A 266 9.07 -15.20 -10.97
N ASP A 267 7.96 -15.28 -10.25
CA ASP A 267 7.62 -16.44 -9.42
C ASP A 267 6.99 -17.54 -10.26
N THR A 268 7.82 -18.50 -10.68
CA THR A 268 7.37 -19.62 -11.54
C THR A 268 6.35 -20.57 -10.89
N SER A 269 6.09 -20.46 -9.58
CA SER A 269 5.07 -21.26 -8.88
C SER A 269 3.65 -20.72 -9.04
N PHE A 270 3.49 -19.50 -9.59
CA PHE A 270 2.19 -18.88 -9.82
C PHE A 270 1.64 -19.20 -11.20
N GLY A 271 0.40 -19.68 -11.28
CA GLY A 271 -0.26 -20.02 -12.54
C GLY A 271 0.61 -20.93 -13.42
N THR A 272 0.77 -20.56 -14.68
CA THR A 272 1.70 -21.24 -15.60
C THR A 272 2.97 -20.41 -15.78
N GLY A 273 4.01 -20.74 -15.00
CA GLY A 273 5.33 -20.12 -15.12
C GLY A 273 5.35 -18.64 -14.71
N GLY A 274 4.55 -18.26 -13.70
CA GLY A 274 4.45 -16.89 -13.19
C GLY A 274 3.31 -16.07 -13.78
N ILE A 275 2.48 -16.67 -14.64
CA ILE A 275 1.49 -15.96 -15.45
C ILE A 275 0.13 -16.65 -15.31
N VAL A 276 -0.91 -15.83 -15.17
CA VAL A 276 -2.32 -16.25 -15.28
C VAL A 276 -2.96 -15.44 -16.41
N MET A 277 -3.64 -16.14 -17.30
CA MET A 277 -4.53 -15.56 -18.31
C MET A 277 -5.94 -16.04 -18.00
N THR A 278 -6.92 -15.15 -18.01
CA THR A 278 -8.31 -15.49 -17.72
C THR A 278 -9.23 -14.86 -18.74
N ASP A 279 -9.83 -15.74 -19.54
CA ASP A 279 -10.94 -15.44 -20.44
C ASP A 279 -12.23 -15.51 -19.61
N ILE A 280 -12.97 -14.41 -19.57
CA ILE A 280 -14.14 -14.24 -18.69
C ILE A 280 -15.43 -14.47 -19.49
N ALA A 281 -15.57 -13.77 -20.61
CA ALA A 281 -16.76 -13.87 -21.45
C ALA A 281 -16.41 -14.01 -22.93
N ALA A 282 -16.23 -12.90 -23.65
CA ALA A 282 -16.05 -12.93 -25.10
C ALA A 282 -14.79 -12.22 -25.60
N ASN A 283 -14.51 -11.00 -25.14
CA ASN A 283 -13.30 -10.22 -25.45
C ASN A 283 -13.23 -8.90 -24.65
N ASN A 284 -12.22 -8.07 -24.95
CA ASN A 284 -12.04 -6.73 -24.38
C ASN A 284 -11.93 -6.74 -22.85
N GLU A 285 -11.42 -7.83 -22.28
CA GLU A 285 -11.20 -7.93 -20.85
C GLU A 285 -9.96 -7.12 -20.42
N ALA A 286 -10.12 -6.31 -19.37
CA ALA A 286 -9.00 -5.62 -18.74
C ALA A 286 -9.18 -5.54 -17.22
N ALA A 287 -8.24 -6.14 -16.47
CA ALA A 287 -8.19 -5.98 -15.02
C ALA A 287 -7.59 -4.60 -14.69
N ARG A 288 -8.37 -3.77 -14.00
CA ARG A 288 -8.03 -2.38 -13.66
C ARG A 288 -7.76 -2.17 -12.18
N ALA A 289 -8.24 -3.08 -11.33
CA ALA A 289 -8.00 -3.04 -9.90
C ALA A 289 -7.62 -4.42 -9.35
N LEU A 290 -6.79 -4.41 -8.30
CA LEU A 290 -6.25 -5.61 -7.67
C LEU A 290 -6.21 -5.43 -6.16
N VAL A 291 -6.71 -6.41 -5.40
CA VAL A 291 -6.64 -6.42 -3.94
C VAL A 291 -6.26 -7.82 -3.45
N ILE A 292 -5.36 -7.89 -2.46
CA ILE A 292 -5.05 -9.13 -1.74
C ILE A 292 -5.96 -9.21 -0.50
N GLN A 293 -6.71 -10.30 -0.38
CA GLN A 293 -7.57 -10.55 0.77
C GLN A 293 -6.74 -11.01 1.99
N PRO A 294 -7.26 -10.87 3.23
CA PRO A 294 -6.54 -11.31 4.44
C PRO A 294 -6.18 -12.80 4.46
N ASP A 295 -6.90 -13.65 3.72
CA ASP A 295 -6.61 -15.08 3.58
C ASP A 295 -5.58 -15.40 2.47
N GLY A 296 -5.01 -14.37 1.84
CA GLY A 296 -4.03 -14.48 0.77
C GLY A 296 -4.62 -14.76 -0.61
N LYS A 297 -5.95 -14.79 -0.76
CA LYS A 297 -6.59 -14.84 -2.08
C LYS A 297 -6.47 -13.49 -2.80
N ILE A 298 -6.57 -13.54 -4.13
CA ILE A 298 -6.36 -12.38 -5.00
C ILE A 298 -7.69 -12.05 -5.66
N LEU A 299 -8.14 -10.80 -5.51
CA LEU A 299 -9.29 -10.27 -6.25
C LEU A 299 -8.79 -9.35 -7.36
N ALA A 300 -9.27 -9.56 -8.58
CA ALA A 300 -9.04 -8.67 -9.71
C ALA A 300 -10.40 -8.18 -10.25
N ALA A 301 -10.54 -6.88 -10.44
CA ALA A 301 -11.75 -6.27 -10.99
C ALA A 301 -11.45 -5.44 -12.24
N GLY A 302 -12.44 -5.33 -13.11
CA GLY A 302 -12.33 -4.61 -14.36
C GLY A 302 -13.54 -4.81 -15.25
N THR A 303 -13.34 -4.79 -16.56
CA THR A 303 -14.42 -4.88 -17.54
C THR A 303 -14.25 -6.10 -18.44
N THR A 304 -15.36 -6.65 -18.93
CA THR A 304 -15.43 -7.69 -19.97
C THR A 304 -16.55 -7.39 -20.96
N TYR A 305 -16.39 -7.81 -22.22
CA TYR A 305 -17.46 -7.77 -23.21
C TYR A 305 -18.23 -9.09 -23.23
N ASN A 306 -19.54 -9.04 -23.06
CA ASN A 306 -20.39 -10.25 -23.02
C ASN A 306 -20.88 -10.72 -24.40
N GLY A 307 -20.49 -10.04 -25.48
CA GLY A 307 -20.98 -10.28 -26.85
C GLY A 307 -22.04 -9.29 -27.34
N ALA A 308 -22.55 -8.42 -26.45
CA ALA A 308 -23.48 -7.34 -26.76
C ALA A 308 -22.95 -5.98 -26.27
N ASP A 309 -22.58 -5.90 -25.00
CA ASP A 309 -22.11 -4.71 -24.29
C ASP A 309 -21.00 -5.06 -23.27
N GLN A 310 -20.45 -4.02 -22.64
CA GLN A 310 -19.42 -4.14 -21.60
C GLN A 310 -20.06 -4.28 -20.23
N ASP A 311 -19.53 -5.17 -19.40
CA ASP A 311 -19.99 -5.42 -18.04
C ASP A 311 -18.85 -5.24 -17.03
N PHE A 312 -19.21 -4.95 -15.78
CA PHE A 312 -18.29 -5.07 -14.66
C PHE A 312 -17.92 -6.55 -14.48
N ALA A 313 -16.64 -6.84 -14.24
CA ALA A 313 -16.11 -8.16 -13.99
C ALA A 313 -15.31 -8.19 -12.68
N LEU A 314 -15.45 -9.28 -11.93
CA LEU A 314 -14.74 -9.54 -10.69
C LEU A 314 -14.31 -11.02 -10.65
N VAL A 315 -13.01 -11.25 -10.54
CA VAL A 315 -12.42 -12.59 -10.55
C VAL A 315 -11.67 -12.82 -9.25
N ARG A 316 -11.84 -13.99 -8.64
CA ARG A 316 -11.07 -14.42 -7.47
C ARG A 316 -10.15 -15.59 -7.80
N TYR A 317 -8.89 -15.44 -7.42
CA TYR A 317 -7.87 -16.47 -7.51
C TYR A 317 -7.42 -16.92 -6.13
N ASN A 318 -7.06 -18.20 -6.02
CA ASN A 318 -6.27 -18.71 -4.92
C ASN A 318 -4.87 -18.08 -4.93
N THR A 319 -4.15 -18.26 -3.82
CA THR A 319 -2.79 -17.73 -3.67
C THR A 319 -1.82 -18.28 -4.73
N ASP A 320 -2.08 -19.42 -5.35
CA ASP A 320 -1.26 -19.98 -6.44
C ASP A 320 -1.65 -19.49 -7.84
N GLY A 321 -2.66 -18.63 -7.96
CA GLY A 321 -3.16 -18.10 -9.23
C GLY A 321 -4.22 -18.97 -9.91
N THR A 322 -4.60 -20.11 -9.34
CA THR A 322 -5.75 -20.88 -9.83
C THR A 322 -7.07 -20.16 -9.48
N LEU A 323 -8.11 -20.30 -10.31
CA LEU A 323 -9.43 -19.73 -10.00
C LEU A 323 -10.01 -20.36 -8.72
N ASP A 324 -10.59 -19.52 -7.86
CA ASP A 324 -11.31 -19.99 -6.68
C ASP A 324 -12.77 -20.28 -7.05
N THR A 325 -13.06 -21.54 -7.36
CA THR A 325 -14.40 -22.00 -7.76
C THR A 325 -15.45 -21.90 -6.64
N THR A 326 -15.09 -21.51 -5.42
CA THR A 326 -16.08 -21.19 -4.37
C THR A 326 -16.64 -19.77 -4.46
N PHE A 327 -16.04 -18.93 -5.31
CA PHE A 327 -16.51 -17.58 -5.61
C PHE A 327 -17.39 -17.60 -6.85
N SER A 328 -18.65 -17.14 -6.76
CA SER A 328 -19.62 -17.15 -7.88
C SER A 328 -19.92 -18.54 -8.50
N GLY A 329 -19.28 -19.61 -8.01
CA GLY A 329 -19.39 -20.99 -8.50
C GLY A 329 -18.28 -21.42 -9.48
N ASP A 330 -17.58 -20.47 -10.10
CA ASP A 330 -16.54 -20.70 -11.12
C ASP A 330 -15.30 -19.79 -10.97
N GLY A 331 -15.29 -18.92 -9.96
CA GLY A 331 -14.23 -17.94 -9.72
C GLY A 331 -14.49 -16.57 -10.36
N MET A 332 -15.55 -16.42 -11.16
CA MET A 332 -15.79 -15.24 -11.99
C MET A 332 -17.21 -14.71 -11.81
N ALA A 333 -17.35 -13.42 -11.60
CA ALA A 333 -18.63 -12.74 -11.51
C ALA A 333 -18.67 -11.59 -12.52
N THR A 334 -19.78 -11.49 -13.25
CA THR A 334 -20.07 -10.36 -14.14
C THR A 334 -21.35 -9.66 -13.71
N PHE A 335 -21.37 -8.33 -13.85
CA PHE A 335 -22.49 -7.51 -13.37
C PHE A 335 -22.93 -6.51 -14.45
N PRO A 336 -24.02 -6.83 -15.19
CA PRO A 336 -24.67 -5.87 -16.07
C PRO A 336 -25.49 -4.90 -15.21
N LEU A 337 -24.97 -3.70 -15.01
CA LEU A 337 -25.60 -2.65 -14.22
C LEU A 337 -26.62 -1.88 -15.04
N SER A 338 -26.41 -1.77 -16.35
CA SER A 338 -27.31 -1.11 -17.28
C SER A 338 -27.67 -2.01 -18.47
N GLY A 339 -28.36 -1.45 -19.47
CA GLY A 339 -28.59 -2.13 -20.76
C GLY A 339 -27.65 -1.64 -21.85
N GLY A 340 -26.50 -1.07 -21.45
CA GLY A 340 -25.46 -0.51 -22.29
C GLY A 340 -24.08 -0.83 -21.71
N ASN A 341 -23.05 -0.07 -22.08
CA ASN A 341 -21.69 -0.36 -21.63
C ASN A 341 -21.45 0.08 -20.19
N ASP A 342 -20.96 -0.83 -19.36
CA ASP A 342 -20.61 -0.62 -17.97
C ASP A 342 -19.10 -0.84 -17.77
N TYR A 343 -18.38 0.20 -17.35
CA TYR A 343 -16.93 0.15 -17.19
C TYR A 343 -16.51 0.24 -15.73
N CYS A 344 -15.87 -0.81 -15.21
CA CYS A 344 -15.33 -0.84 -13.85
C CYS A 344 -13.86 -0.44 -13.86
N TYR A 345 -13.50 0.55 -13.05
CA TYR A 345 -12.12 1.05 -12.95
C TYR A 345 -11.46 0.76 -11.60
N ALA A 346 -12.26 0.67 -10.53
CA ALA A 346 -11.71 0.64 -9.18
C ALA A 346 -12.45 -0.35 -8.26
N MET A 347 -11.74 -0.81 -7.24
CA MET A 347 -12.24 -1.74 -6.24
C MET A 347 -11.69 -1.37 -4.85
N ALA A 348 -12.53 -1.52 -3.82
CA ALA A 348 -12.13 -1.47 -2.42
C ALA A 348 -12.71 -2.65 -1.64
N LEU A 349 -11.92 -3.24 -0.76
CA LEU A 349 -12.34 -4.32 0.14
C LEU A 349 -12.76 -3.74 1.49
N GLN A 350 -13.98 -4.05 1.94
CA GLN A 350 -14.48 -3.67 3.26
C GLN A 350 -13.98 -4.64 4.33
N PRO A 351 -13.86 -4.21 5.61
CA PRO A 351 -13.41 -5.08 6.70
C PRO A 351 -14.28 -6.33 6.94
N ASP A 352 -15.55 -6.30 6.53
CA ASP A 352 -16.47 -7.44 6.62
C ASP A 352 -16.35 -8.42 5.45
N GLY A 353 -15.38 -8.20 4.55
CA GLY A 353 -15.13 -9.03 3.38
C GLY A 353 -16.00 -8.69 2.16
N LYS A 354 -16.91 -7.71 2.25
CA LYS A 354 -17.65 -7.23 1.07
C LYS A 354 -16.75 -6.41 0.16
N ILE A 355 -17.08 -6.41 -1.12
CA ILE A 355 -16.26 -5.84 -2.19
C ILE A 355 -17.03 -4.72 -2.85
N VAL A 356 -16.50 -3.51 -2.81
CA VAL A 356 -17.07 -2.33 -3.47
C VAL A 356 -16.37 -2.14 -4.81
N LEU A 357 -17.14 -2.02 -5.88
CA LEU A 357 -16.67 -1.73 -7.24
C LEU A 357 -17.17 -0.35 -7.67
N ALA A 358 -16.35 0.40 -8.39
CA ALA A 358 -16.74 1.70 -8.92
C ALA A 358 -16.30 1.88 -10.38
N GLY A 359 -17.03 2.75 -11.07
CA GLY A 359 -16.89 2.96 -12.49
C GLY A 359 -17.93 3.93 -13.03
N TYR A 360 -18.32 3.73 -14.28
CA TYR A 360 -19.44 4.42 -14.89
C TYR A 360 -20.24 3.48 -15.79
N VAL A 361 -21.48 3.89 -16.06
CA VAL A 361 -22.37 3.24 -17.03
C VAL A 361 -22.68 4.20 -18.16
N GLU A 362 -22.81 3.70 -19.38
CA GLU A 362 -23.18 4.48 -20.56
C GLU A 362 -24.68 4.36 -20.84
N GLY A 363 -25.42 5.42 -20.52
CA GLY A 363 -26.82 5.61 -20.90
C GLY A 363 -26.98 6.69 -21.98
N ALA A 364 -27.89 7.64 -21.74
CA ALA A 364 -27.95 8.86 -22.56
C ALA A 364 -26.69 9.74 -22.38
N THR A 365 -26.10 9.69 -21.18
CA THR A 365 -24.80 10.23 -20.79
C THR A 365 -24.08 9.18 -19.93
N ALA A 366 -22.77 9.33 -19.73
CA ALA A 366 -22.07 8.53 -18.73
C ALA A 366 -22.43 9.02 -17.32
N ASP A 367 -22.74 8.09 -16.42
CA ASP A 367 -23.10 8.35 -15.01
C ASP A 367 -22.21 7.52 -14.08
N PHE A 368 -21.85 8.05 -12.90
CA PHE A 368 -21.12 7.28 -11.89
C PHE A 368 -21.90 6.03 -11.49
N ALA A 369 -21.18 4.93 -11.30
CA ALA A 369 -21.73 3.69 -10.77
C ALA A 369 -20.88 3.16 -9.62
N VAL A 370 -21.57 2.74 -8.55
CA VAL A 370 -20.98 2.02 -7.42
C VAL A 370 -21.80 0.77 -7.16
N MET A 371 -21.13 -0.37 -7.07
CA MET A 371 -21.74 -1.68 -6.80
C MET A 371 -21.09 -2.30 -5.57
N ARG A 372 -21.86 -3.11 -4.83
CA ARG A 372 -21.29 -3.98 -3.79
C ARG A 372 -21.60 -5.45 -4.03
N SER A 373 -20.56 -6.27 -3.95
CA SER A 373 -20.62 -7.73 -3.95
C SER A 373 -20.33 -8.28 -2.54
N ASN A 374 -20.93 -9.42 -2.22
CA ASN A 374 -20.61 -10.21 -1.03
C ASN A 374 -19.23 -10.87 -1.20
N SER A 375 -18.68 -11.38 -0.09
CA SER A 375 -17.39 -12.09 -0.10
C SER A 375 -17.38 -13.38 -0.95
N ASP A 376 -18.55 -13.88 -1.34
CA ASP A 376 -18.72 -15.05 -2.21
C ASP A 376 -18.92 -14.69 -3.69
N GLY A 377 -18.90 -13.40 -4.04
CA GLY A 377 -19.03 -12.92 -5.42
C GLY A 377 -20.47 -12.62 -5.84
N THR A 378 -21.46 -12.96 -5.03
CA THR A 378 -22.87 -12.63 -5.32
C THR A 378 -23.16 -11.14 -5.09
N PRO A 379 -24.09 -10.50 -5.82
CA PRO A 379 -24.48 -9.11 -5.53
C PRO A 379 -25.04 -8.93 -4.12
N ASP A 380 -24.61 -7.89 -3.39
CA ASP A 380 -25.16 -7.55 -2.08
C ASP A 380 -26.46 -6.75 -2.22
N THR A 381 -27.60 -7.43 -2.29
CA THR A 381 -28.92 -6.80 -2.43
C THR A 381 -29.34 -5.90 -1.25
N SER A 382 -28.59 -5.87 -0.15
CA SER A 382 -28.80 -4.88 0.92
C SER A 382 -28.24 -3.50 0.58
N PHE A 383 -27.36 -3.40 -0.42
CA PHE A 383 -26.80 -2.16 -0.94
C PHE A 383 -27.77 -1.52 -1.93
N ASN A 384 -28.38 -0.40 -1.56
CA ASN A 384 -29.38 0.33 -2.34
C ASN A 384 -30.50 -0.55 -2.92
N THR A 385 -30.85 -1.65 -2.25
CA THR A 385 -31.89 -2.65 -2.60
C THR A 385 -31.66 -3.47 -3.88
N VAL A 386 -30.79 -3.05 -4.79
CA VAL A 386 -30.48 -3.74 -6.05
C VAL A 386 -29.02 -4.20 -6.16
N GLY A 387 -28.18 -3.87 -5.18
CA GLY A 387 -26.74 -4.19 -5.18
C GLY A 387 -25.84 -3.10 -5.73
N TYR A 388 -26.40 -2.03 -6.30
CA TYR A 388 -25.65 -0.94 -6.88
C TYR A 388 -26.43 0.38 -6.86
N THR A 389 -25.73 1.47 -7.16
CA THR A 389 -26.25 2.82 -7.30
C THR A 389 -25.65 3.46 -8.54
N ILE A 390 -26.51 3.92 -9.45
CA ILE A 390 -26.13 4.78 -10.57
C ILE A 390 -26.50 6.21 -10.18
N SER A 391 -25.55 7.14 -10.26
CA SER A 391 -25.74 8.54 -9.86
C SER A 391 -25.48 9.45 -11.03
N ASN A 392 -26.54 10.10 -11.52
CA ASN A 392 -26.43 11.22 -12.42
C ASN A 392 -26.11 12.47 -11.59
N LEU A 393 -24.86 12.94 -11.67
CA LEU A 393 -24.38 14.14 -10.98
C LEU A 393 -24.30 15.33 -11.95
N GLY A 394 -24.62 15.09 -13.22
CA GLY A 394 -24.56 16.06 -14.30
C GLY A 394 -24.64 15.36 -15.67
N SER A 395 -23.66 15.60 -16.52
CA SER A 395 -23.46 14.87 -17.76
C SER A 395 -22.02 14.36 -17.82
N TYR A 396 -21.78 13.16 -18.34
CA TYR A 396 -20.42 12.64 -18.58
C TYR A 396 -19.57 12.48 -17.31
N GLU A 397 -20.14 11.81 -16.30
CA GLU A 397 -19.46 11.42 -15.07
C GLU A 397 -18.72 10.08 -15.23
N TYR A 398 -17.42 10.06 -14.94
CA TYR A 398 -16.59 8.85 -15.03
C TYR A 398 -15.90 8.59 -13.69
N GLY A 399 -16.31 7.55 -12.97
CA GLY A 399 -15.69 7.15 -11.71
C GLY A 399 -14.43 6.34 -11.97
N TYR A 400 -13.26 6.89 -11.70
CA TYR A 400 -11.97 6.24 -11.94
C TYR A 400 -11.37 5.61 -10.69
N GLY A 401 -11.74 6.07 -9.50
CA GLY A 401 -11.22 5.58 -8.24
C GLY A 401 -12.30 5.39 -7.17
N VAL A 402 -12.01 4.52 -6.20
CA VAL A 402 -12.85 4.30 -5.02
C VAL A 402 -12.01 4.14 -3.76
N ALA A 403 -12.45 4.74 -2.66
CA ALA A 403 -11.81 4.63 -1.35
C ALA A 403 -12.87 4.59 -0.24
N LEU A 404 -12.49 4.07 0.94
CA LEU A 404 -13.36 3.98 2.11
C LEU A 404 -12.93 5.02 3.15
N GLN A 405 -13.87 5.75 3.73
CA GLN A 405 -13.64 6.53 4.94
C GLN A 405 -13.61 5.61 6.17
N SER A 406 -13.05 6.10 7.28
CA SER A 406 -12.93 5.34 8.55
C SER A 406 -14.26 4.87 9.11
N ASP A 407 -15.35 5.59 8.80
CA ASP A 407 -16.73 5.26 9.17
C ASP A 407 -17.44 4.29 8.20
N GLY A 408 -16.71 3.79 7.20
CA GLY A 408 -17.18 2.85 6.18
C GLY A 408 -17.96 3.48 5.02
N LYS A 409 -18.13 4.81 4.99
CA LYS A 409 -18.67 5.50 3.81
C LYS A 409 -17.74 5.34 2.62
N ILE A 410 -18.32 5.38 1.43
CA ILE A 410 -17.63 5.09 0.18
C ILE A 410 -17.44 6.40 -0.59
N ILE A 411 -16.22 6.68 -1.00
CA ILE A 411 -15.85 7.81 -1.84
C ILE A 411 -15.58 7.30 -3.25
N VAL A 412 -16.22 7.91 -4.25
CA VAL A 412 -15.92 7.68 -5.67
C VAL A 412 -15.36 8.97 -6.25
N GLY A 413 -14.17 8.90 -6.84
CA GLY A 413 -13.48 10.03 -7.46
C GLY A 413 -13.33 9.82 -8.96
N GLY A 414 -13.26 10.92 -9.70
CA GLY A 414 -13.32 10.87 -11.16
C GLY A 414 -13.36 12.24 -11.81
N LYS A 415 -14.07 12.31 -12.93
CA LYS A 415 -14.47 13.57 -13.57
C LYS A 415 -15.98 13.72 -13.65
N GLY A 416 -16.45 14.95 -13.71
CA GLY A 416 -17.84 15.32 -14.03
C GLY A 416 -17.85 16.54 -14.93
N TYR A 417 -19.00 16.86 -15.54
CA TYR A 417 -19.09 18.01 -16.43
C TYR A 417 -19.61 19.25 -15.71
N GLY A 418 -18.76 20.28 -15.62
CA GLY A 418 -19.13 21.65 -15.25
C GLY A 418 -19.26 22.52 -16.50
N THR A 419 -18.30 23.41 -16.72
CA THR A 419 -18.15 24.13 -18.01
C THR A 419 -17.20 23.40 -18.97
N SER A 420 -16.35 22.55 -18.41
CA SER A 420 -15.44 21.58 -19.01
C SER A 420 -15.59 20.24 -18.27
N ASN A 421 -14.72 19.28 -18.56
CA ASN A 421 -14.58 18.16 -17.64
C ASN A 421 -13.72 18.61 -16.47
N ASP A 422 -14.26 18.49 -15.26
CA ASP A 422 -13.62 18.95 -14.04
C ASP A 422 -13.53 17.79 -13.04
N TYR A 423 -12.72 17.92 -11.98
CA TYR A 423 -12.63 16.88 -10.94
C TYR A 423 -14.00 16.67 -10.30
N ALA A 424 -14.40 15.42 -10.09
CA ALA A 424 -15.64 15.10 -9.38
C ALA A 424 -15.41 14.07 -8.29
N VAL A 425 -16.02 14.30 -7.13
CA VAL A 425 -15.99 13.36 -6.01
C VAL A 425 -17.39 13.24 -5.40
N ALA A 426 -17.86 12.01 -5.20
CA ALA A 426 -19.14 11.70 -4.61
C ALA A 426 -18.98 10.79 -3.39
N ARG A 427 -19.86 10.96 -2.40
CA ARG A 427 -19.90 10.10 -1.22
C ARG A 427 -21.20 9.31 -1.15
N TYR A 428 -21.08 8.04 -0.81
CA TYR A 428 -22.19 7.13 -0.55
C TYR A 428 -22.13 6.65 0.90
N THR A 429 -23.31 6.47 1.48
CA THR A 429 -23.48 5.80 2.77
C THR A 429 -23.00 4.35 2.70
N THR A 430 -22.82 3.71 3.86
CA THR A 430 -22.53 2.26 3.95
C THR A 430 -23.62 1.37 3.33
N SER A 431 -24.81 1.91 3.07
CA SER A 431 -25.91 1.21 2.38
C SER A 431 -26.00 1.58 0.88
N GLY A 432 -25.05 2.34 0.34
CA GLY A 432 -24.98 2.68 -1.09
C GLY A 432 -25.82 3.86 -1.53
N ILE A 433 -26.54 4.50 -0.62
CA ILE A 433 -27.32 5.70 -0.92
C ILE A 433 -26.38 6.91 -0.99
N LEU A 434 -26.53 7.78 -1.99
CA LEU A 434 -25.79 9.05 -2.09
C LEU A 434 -25.97 9.88 -0.82
N ASP A 435 -24.86 10.25 -0.18
CA ASP A 435 -24.86 10.90 1.13
C ASP A 435 -24.93 12.43 1.00
N THR A 436 -26.13 12.99 1.02
CA THR A 436 -26.36 14.43 0.88
C THR A 436 -25.78 15.30 2.00
N THR A 437 -25.20 14.70 3.05
CA THR A 437 -24.43 15.46 4.06
C THR A 437 -23.04 15.84 3.55
N PHE A 438 -22.53 15.17 2.52
CA PHE A 438 -21.27 15.48 1.86
C PHE A 438 -21.44 16.67 0.93
N ASN A 439 -20.67 17.74 1.14
CA ASN A 439 -20.75 18.99 0.39
C ASN A 439 -22.20 19.49 0.17
N THR A 440 -23.11 19.21 1.10
CA THR A 440 -24.56 19.53 1.09
C THR A 440 -25.42 18.89 -0.01
N VAL A 441 -24.83 18.26 -1.02
CA VAL A 441 -25.55 17.67 -2.18
C VAL A 441 -25.15 16.23 -2.50
N GLY A 442 -24.14 15.69 -1.82
CA GLY A 442 -23.62 14.34 -2.00
C GLY A 442 -22.37 14.23 -2.85
N TYR A 443 -21.97 15.33 -3.51
CA TYR A 443 -20.81 15.37 -4.37
C TYR A 443 -20.21 16.78 -4.45
N ALA A 444 -19.00 16.88 -4.99
CA ALA A 444 -18.36 18.12 -5.39
C ALA A 444 -17.84 17.98 -6.83
N VAL A 445 -17.95 19.06 -7.60
CA VAL A 445 -17.26 19.23 -8.88
C VAL A 445 -16.32 20.44 -8.72
N THR A 446 -15.05 20.28 -9.08
CA THR A 446 -14.01 21.27 -8.83
C THR A 446 -13.19 21.51 -10.09
N GLU A 447 -13.35 22.71 -10.63
CA GLU A 447 -12.48 23.26 -11.67
C GLU A 447 -11.11 23.56 -11.06
N VAL A 448 -10.07 22.89 -11.54
CA VAL A 448 -8.67 23.08 -11.11
C VAL A 448 -8.00 24.11 -12.00
N SER A 449 -8.29 24.03 -13.30
CA SER A 449 -7.92 25.01 -14.31
C SER A 449 -9.14 25.37 -15.15
N GLY A 450 -9.08 26.47 -15.92
CA GLY A 450 -10.16 26.87 -16.83
C GLY A 450 -10.36 25.95 -18.05
N SER A 451 -9.98 24.67 -17.95
CA SER A 451 -10.01 23.68 -19.02
C SER A 451 -10.25 22.26 -18.47
N ILE A 452 -9.79 21.23 -19.18
CA ILE A 452 -10.04 19.84 -18.83
C ILE A 452 -9.18 19.41 -17.64
N ASP A 453 -9.83 18.91 -16.60
CA ASP A 453 -9.22 18.32 -15.40
C ASP A 453 -9.82 16.92 -15.14
N TYR A 454 -8.99 15.90 -15.01
CA TYR A 454 -9.42 14.51 -14.72
C TYR A 454 -8.79 13.99 -13.43
N GLY A 455 -9.59 13.62 -12.44
CA GLY A 455 -9.13 12.90 -11.25
C GLY A 455 -9.13 11.40 -11.47
N TYR A 456 -7.99 10.80 -11.82
CA TYR A 456 -7.89 9.35 -12.09
C TYR A 456 -7.78 8.50 -10.83
N SER A 457 -7.25 9.06 -9.73
CA SER A 457 -7.06 8.36 -8.47
C SER A 457 -7.73 9.10 -7.32
N VAL A 458 -8.29 8.35 -6.38
CA VAL A 458 -8.77 8.89 -5.09
C VAL A 458 -8.20 8.09 -3.94
N LEU A 459 -7.76 8.79 -2.89
CA LEU A 459 -7.36 8.19 -1.63
C LEU A 459 -8.03 8.93 -0.48
N VAL A 460 -8.31 8.19 0.60
CA VAL A 460 -8.70 8.77 1.89
C VAL A 460 -7.47 8.71 2.78
N GLN A 461 -7.05 9.87 3.29
CA GLN A 461 -5.93 9.98 4.21
C GLN A 461 -6.33 9.47 5.60
N SER A 462 -5.33 9.18 6.44
CA SER A 462 -5.50 8.73 7.83
C SER A 462 -6.37 9.63 8.72
N ASP A 463 -6.59 10.89 8.34
CA ASP A 463 -7.45 11.87 9.03
C ASP A 463 -8.81 12.08 8.33
N ASP A 464 -9.22 11.15 7.48
CA ASP A 464 -10.43 11.13 6.64
C ASP A 464 -10.52 12.24 5.58
N LYS A 465 -9.48 13.04 5.39
CA LYS A 465 -9.40 13.93 4.22
C LYS A 465 -9.29 13.14 2.94
N ILE A 466 -9.77 13.70 1.84
CA ILE A 466 -9.87 13.02 0.55
C ILE A 466 -8.97 13.73 -0.44
N VAL A 467 -8.09 13.01 -1.12
CA VAL A 467 -7.24 13.55 -2.18
C VAL A 467 -7.61 12.90 -3.50
N LEU A 468 -7.92 13.71 -4.50
CA LEU A 468 -7.98 13.29 -5.89
C LEU A 468 -6.67 13.69 -6.58
N ALA A 469 -6.11 12.79 -7.38
CA ALA A 469 -4.90 13.03 -8.17
C ALA A 469 -5.13 12.67 -9.63
N GLY A 470 -4.47 13.39 -10.53
CA GLY A 470 -4.82 13.34 -11.95
C GLY A 470 -4.09 14.36 -12.80
N LEU A 471 -4.77 14.84 -13.85
CA LEU A 471 -4.25 15.87 -14.74
C LEU A 471 -5.09 17.15 -14.69
N SER A 472 -4.44 18.27 -14.96
CA SER A 472 -5.07 19.55 -15.22
C SER A 472 -4.50 20.17 -16.48
N ASN A 473 -5.34 20.78 -17.32
CA ASN A 473 -4.91 21.40 -18.57
C ASN A 473 -4.82 22.93 -18.42
N ASN A 474 -3.61 23.47 -18.41
CA ASN A 474 -3.38 24.91 -18.24
C ASN A 474 -3.68 25.75 -19.52
N GLY A 475 -4.26 25.16 -20.55
CA GLY A 475 -4.57 25.75 -21.85
C GLY A 475 -3.51 25.53 -22.93
N SER A 476 -2.35 24.95 -22.59
CA SER A 476 -1.26 24.67 -23.54
C SER A 476 -0.75 23.23 -23.50
N ASN A 477 -0.67 22.66 -22.30
CA ASN A 477 -0.30 21.26 -22.03
C ASN A 477 -1.08 20.75 -20.80
N THR A 478 -0.83 19.51 -20.40
CA THR A 478 -1.38 18.92 -19.17
C THR A 478 -0.29 18.75 -18.15
N ASP A 479 -0.60 19.05 -16.89
CA ASP A 479 0.31 18.94 -15.75
C ASP A 479 -0.26 17.94 -14.73
N PHE A 480 0.57 17.43 -13.82
CA PHE A 480 0.06 16.70 -12.65
C PHE A 480 -0.76 17.64 -11.79
N SER A 481 -1.89 17.18 -11.28
CA SER A 481 -2.69 17.96 -10.33
C SER A 481 -3.30 17.12 -9.22
N CYS A 482 -3.40 17.72 -8.03
CA CYS A 482 -4.11 17.14 -6.90
C CYS A 482 -5.08 18.16 -6.30
N VAL A 483 -6.22 17.66 -5.83
CA VAL A 483 -7.22 18.45 -5.08
C VAL A 483 -7.48 17.73 -3.76
N ARG A 484 -7.45 18.46 -2.65
CA ARG A 484 -7.79 17.92 -1.34
C ARG A 484 -9.09 18.48 -0.80
N TYR A 485 -9.96 17.59 -0.35
CA TYR A 485 -11.21 17.88 0.33
C TYR A 485 -11.12 17.49 1.80
N THR A 486 -11.86 18.20 2.64
CA THR A 486 -12.15 17.79 4.02
C THR A 486 -12.95 16.48 4.03
N ALA A 487 -13.02 15.84 5.18
CA ALA A 487 -13.84 14.64 5.35
C ALA A 487 -15.34 14.86 5.03
N SER A 488 -15.83 16.11 5.02
CA SER A 488 -17.21 16.44 4.66
C SER A 488 -17.38 16.89 3.20
N GLY A 489 -16.30 16.93 2.40
CA GLY A 489 -16.36 17.20 0.95
C GLY A 489 -16.22 18.66 0.55
N THR A 490 -15.90 19.55 1.48
CA THR A 490 -15.52 20.93 1.13
C THR A 490 -14.03 20.98 0.78
N LEU A 491 -13.62 21.91 -0.08
CA LEU A 491 -12.20 22.11 -0.39
C LEU A 491 -11.38 22.42 0.88
N ASP A 492 -10.21 21.79 1.04
CA ASP A 492 -9.32 21.98 2.18
C ASP A 492 -8.23 23.01 1.90
N THR A 493 -8.45 24.26 2.30
CA THR A 493 -7.51 25.37 2.08
C THR A 493 -6.22 25.28 2.91
N THR A 494 -6.02 24.21 3.70
CA THR A 494 -4.73 23.96 4.35
C THR A 494 -3.76 23.16 3.46
N PHE A 495 -4.21 22.73 2.29
CA PHE A 495 -3.41 22.08 1.26
C PHE A 495 -3.04 23.09 0.17
N SER A 496 -1.76 23.40 0.00
CA SER A 496 -1.28 24.35 -1.02
C SER A 496 -2.03 25.71 -1.01
N ASP A 497 -2.40 26.18 0.19
CA ASP A 497 -3.17 27.40 0.52
C ASP A 497 -4.60 27.52 -0.04
N ASP A 498 -4.96 26.82 -1.11
CA ASP A 498 -6.27 26.90 -1.77
C ASP A 498 -6.97 25.55 -1.95
N GLY A 499 -6.34 24.46 -1.53
CA GLY A 499 -6.83 23.09 -1.65
C GLY A 499 -6.38 22.36 -2.91
N MET A 500 -5.56 22.99 -3.76
CA MET A 500 -5.19 22.48 -5.07
C MET A 500 -3.69 22.66 -5.31
N VAL A 501 -3.08 21.72 -6.02
CA VAL A 501 -1.70 21.84 -6.49
C VAL A 501 -1.62 21.39 -7.93
N ILE A 502 -0.89 22.16 -8.75
CA ILE A 502 -0.55 21.83 -10.13
C ILE A 502 0.98 21.82 -10.22
N THR A 503 1.53 20.70 -10.72
CA THR A 503 2.98 20.50 -10.81
C THR A 503 3.36 20.15 -12.24
N SER A 504 3.99 21.11 -12.92
CA SER A 504 4.64 20.88 -14.21
C SER A 504 5.96 20.14 -14.00
N ILE A 505 6.16 19.05 -14.74
CA ILE A 505 7.39 18.25 -14.70
C ILE A 505 8.27 18.58 -15.89
N GLY A 506 7.65 18.76 -17.05
CA GLY A 506 8.29 19.06 -18.31
C GLY A 506 7.68 20.29 -18.98
N SER A 507 7.77 20.32 -20.31
CA SER A 507 7.18 21.37 -21.15
C SER A 507 6.10 20.82 -22.09
N SER A 508 5.66 19.58 -21.85
CA SER A 508 4.75 18.84 -22.72
C SER A 508 3.63 18.23 -21.87
N TYR A 509 3.00 17.15 -22.33
CA TYR A 509 1.92 16.49 -21.62
C TYR A 509 2.41 15.64 -20.46
N GLU A 510 1.80 15.85 -19.31
CA GLU A 510 1.94 15.04 -18.12
C GLU A 510 0.56 14.57 -17.64
N GLU A 511 0.47 13.33 -17.15
CA GLU A 511 -0.74 12.79 -16.51
C GLU A 511 -0.38 11.91 -15.33
N CYS A 512 -1.02 12.13 -14.19
CA CYS A 512 -0.93 11.26 -13.01
C CYS A 512 -2.05 10.22 -13.02
N PHE A 513 -1.74 8.93 -12.98
CA PHE A 513 -2.76 7.86 -13.00
C PHE A 513 -3.06 7.26 -11.62
N ALA A 514 -2.10 7.29 -10.69
CA ALA A 514 -2.26 6.71 -9.36
C ALA A 514 -1.61 7.58 -8.28
N ALA A 515 -2.19 7.57 -7.09
CA ALA A 515 -1.61 8.20 -5.91
C ALA A 515 -1.85 7.38 -4.64
N ILE A 516 -0.90 7.44 -3.71
CA ILE A 516 -0.98 6.80 -2.39
C ILE A 516 -0.57 7.78 -1.29
N GLN A 517 -1.13 7.58 -0.09
CA GLN A 517 -0.54 8.12 1.13
C GLN A 517 0.57 7.17 1.58
N GLN A 518 1.78 7.68 1.76
CA GLN A 518 2.88 6.91 2.33
C GLN A 518 2.77 6.87 3.87
N SER A 519 3.48 5.93 4.49
CA SER A 519 3.50 5.72 5.95
C SER A 519 3.90 6.97 6.77
N ASP A 520 4.65 7.89 6.18
CA ASP A 520 5.06 9.18 6.76
C ASP A 520 4.06 10.32 6.45
N ALA A 521 2.84 9.97 6.04
CA ALA A 521 1.75 10.85 5.65
C ALA A 521 1.99 11.73 4.41
N LYS A 522 3.10 11.55 3.70
CA LYS A 522 3.33 12.19 2.38
C LYS A 522 2.40 11.60 1.32
N ILE A 523 2.18 12.36 0.26
CA ILE A 523 1.37 11.94 -0.89
C ILE A 523 2.31 11.69 -2.06
N LEU A 524 2.31 10.47 -2.58
CA LEU A 524 3.09 10.09 -3.76
C LEU A 524 2.15 9.87 -4.93
N CYS A 525 2.39 10.60 -6.02
CA CYS A 525 1.67 10.55 -7.28
C CYS A 525 2.57 9.94 -8.37
N VAL A 526 2.03 9.08 -9.22
CA VAL A 526 2.77 8.46 -10.32
C VAL A 526 2.02 8.56 -11.63
N GLY A 527 2.77 8.66 -12.72
CA GLY A 527 2.22 8.72 -14.07
C GLY A 527 3.32 8.80 -15.12
N TYR A 528 3.19 9.74 -16.05
CA TYR A 528 4.21 9.99 -17.06
C TYR A 528 4.44 11.48 -17.31
N SER A 529 5.62 11.80 -17.84
CA SER A 529 5.91 13.10 -18.45
C SER A 529 6.46 12.91 -19.85
N SER A 530 5.88 13.59 -20.83
CA SER A 530 6.36 13.54 -22.21
C SER A 530 7.50 14.52 -22.41
N ASN A 531 8.54 14.11 -23.13
CA ASN A 531 9.60 15.00 -23.61
C ASN A 531 9.41 15.42 -25.08
N GLY A 532 8.22 15.15 -25.64
CA GLY A 532 7.85 15.44 -27.02
C GLY A 532 8.30 14.39 -28.05
N SER A 533 9.11 13.40 -27.64
CA SER A 533 9.49 12.26 -28.47
C SER A 533 8.96 10.94 -27.92
N ASN A 534 9.02 10.77 -26.60
CA ASN A 534 8.48 9.63 -25.88
C ASN A 534 7.93 10.09 -24.52
N ASP A 535 7.48 9.12 -23.72
CA ASP A 535 6.92 9.33 -22.39
C ASP A 535 7.88 8.71 -21.37
N ASP A 536 8.27 9.45 -20.35
CA ASP A 536 9.11 8.96 -19.26
C ASP A 536 8.23 8.69 -18.03
N LEU A 537 8.55 7.66 -17.22
CA LEU A 537 7.89 7.47 -15.92
C LEU A 537 8.11 8.72 -15.08
N ALA A 538 7.06 9.18 -14.41
CA ALA A 538 7.15 10.34 -13.52
C ALA A 538 6.55 10.04 -12.16
N LEU A 539 7.25 10.45 -11.11
CA LEU A 539 6.79 10.42 -9.72
C LEU A 539 6.87 11.83 -9.16
N VAL A 540 5.82 12.28 -8.48
CA VAL A 540 5.80 13.54 -7.74
C VAL A 540 5.39 13.25 -6.31
N ARG A 541 6.19 13.70 -5.35
CA ARG A 541 5.91 13.56 -3.93
C ARG A 541 5.67 14.91 -3.28
N TYR A 542 4.58 14.99 -2.53
CA TYR A 542 4.20 16.14 -1.73
C TYR A 542 4.29 15.82 -0.24
N ASP A 543 4.58 16.84 0.57
CA ASP A 543 4.35 16.78 2.00
C ASP A 543 2.83 16.69 2.31
N SER A 544 2.50 16.54 3.60
CA SER A 544 1.10 16.45 4.04
C SER A 544 0.32 17.77 3.89
N SER A 545 0.96 18.87 3.48
CA SER A 545 0.36 20.15 3.18
C SER A 545 0.32 20.45 1.66
N GLY A 546 0.76 19.53 0.81
CA GLY A 546 0.73 19.69 -0.64
C GLY A 546 1.92 20.44 -1.24
N ASN A 547 2.94 20.75 -0.44
CA ASN A 547 4.17 21.34 -0.98
C ASN A 547 5.08 20.24 -1.55
N PRO A 548 5.89 20.51 -2.58
CA PRO A 548 6.88 19.55 -3.08
C PRO A 548 7.81 19.05 -1.96
N ASP A 549 7.99 17.73 -1.88
CA ASP A 549 8.88 17.13 -0.90
C ASP A 549 10.35 17.38 -1.25
N ARG A 550 11.01 18.22 -0.45
CA ARG A 550 12.42 18.58 -0.64
C ARG A 550 13.40 17.49 -0.22
N ASP A 551 12.91 16.42 0.41
CA ASP A 551 13.68 15.24 0.77
C ASP A 551 13.45 14.07 -0.23
N PHE A 552 12.85 14.37 -1.39
CA PHE A 552 12.71 13.45 -2.52
C PHE A 552 13.50 13.95 -3.73
N ASN A 553 14.30 13.06 -4.33
CA ASN A 553 15.19 13.37 -5.45
C ASN A 553 16.18 14.53 -5.17
N TYR A 554 16.80 14.54 -4.00
CA TYR A 554 17.80 15.57 -3.62
C TYR A 554 19.21 15.33 -4.19
N GLY A 555 19.37 14.28 -5.01
CA GLY A 555 20.64 13.91 -5.62
C GLY A 555 21.64 13.32 -4.61
N THR A 556 22.91 13.26 -5.00
CA THR A 556 23.96 12.74 -4.12
C THR A 556 24.34 13.78 -3.07
N PRO A 557 24.56 13.38 -1.81
CA PRO A 557 25.20 14.22 -0.80
C PRO A 557 26.47 14.90 -1.31
N PHE A 558 26.75 16.11 -0.84
CA PHE A 558 28.00 16.80 -1.17
C PHE A 558 29.19 16.03 -0.57
N THR A 559 30.07 15.49 -1.44
CA THR A 559 31.24 14.69 -1.03
C THR A 559 32.51 15.51 -0.80
N ASN A 560 32.47 16.82 -1.07
CA ASN A 560 33.61 17.70 -0.86
C ASN A 560 33.82 17.95 0.63
N SER A 561 35.06 17.80 1.09
CA SER A 561 35.48 18.30 2.40
C SER A 561 35.19 19.80 2.48
N LEU A 562 34.19 20.20 3.26
CA LEU A 562 33.91 21.60 3.56
C LEU A 562 35.17 22.22 4.20
N ALA A 563 35.80 23.14 3.48
CA ALA A 563 36.87 23.95 4.04
C ALA A 563 36.23 25.14 4.76
N TYR A 564 36.49 25.27 6.06
CA TYR A 564 36.08 26.44 6.83
C TYR A 564 37.29 27.32 7.16
N THR A 565 37.05 28.62 7.32
CA THR A 565 38.03 29.55 7.89
C THR A 565 37.60 29.84 9.31
N GLU A 566 38.39 29.39 10.28
CA GLU A 566 38.18 29.72 11.69
C GLU A 566 38.24 31.24 11.88
N ASN A 567 37.29 31.80 12.64
CA ASN A 567 37.09 33.25 12.79
C ASN A 567 36.90 34.02 11.46
N GLY A 568 36.51 33.32 10.39
CA GLY A 568 36.10 33.93 9.13
C GLY A 568 34.85 34.79 9.31
N ALA A 569 34.60 35.69 8.36
CA ALA A 569 33.34 36.42 8.33
C ALA A 569 32.17 35.43 8.26
N SER A 570 31.10 35.69 9.01
CA SER A 570 29.87 34.90 8.95
C SER A 570 29.38 34.83 7.50
N ILE A 571 29.29 33.62 6.96
CA ILE A 571 28.72 33.37 5.64
C ILE A 571 27.26 32.95 5.86
N ALA A 572 26.33 33.69 5.26
CA ALA A 572 24.95 33.23 5.19
C ALA A 572 24.88 32.02 4.27
N MET A 573 24.35 30.90 4.77
CA MET A 573 24.06 29.76 3.91
C MET A 573 23.00 30.16 2.88
N ASP A 574 23.10 29.62 1.67
CA ASP A 574 22.07 29.85 0.66
C ASP A 574 20.72 29.35 1.21
N SER A 575 19.65 30.11 0.98
CA SER A 575 18.28 29.71 1.35
C SER A 575 17.84 28.35 0.78
N SER A 576 18.52 27.85 -0.26
CA SER A 576 18.27 26.55 -0.85
C SER A 576 19.02 25.39 -0.20
N LEU A 577 19.97 25.68 0.71
CA LEU A 577 20.72 24.65 1.43
C LEU A 577 19.88 24.12 2.59
N LEU A 578 19.66 22.82 2.62
CA LEU A 578 19.01 22.14 3.75
C LEU A 578 20.09 21.44 4.58
N LEU A 579 20.04 21.66 5.90
CA LEU A 579 20.76 20.85 6.86
C LEU A 579 19.81 19.77 7.35
N ARG A 580 20.24 18.51 7.29
CA ARG A 580 19.47 17.38 7.79
C ARG A 580 20.31 16.57 8.76
N ASP A 581 19.63 16.16 9.82
CA ASP A 581 20.08 15.23 10.84
C ASP A 581 18.76 14.62 11.36
N ILE A 582 18.46 13.41 10.91
CA ILE A 582 17.15 12.78 11.16
C ILE A 582 17.07 12.33 12.61
N GLU A 583 18.19 11.96 13.21
CA GLU A 583 18.31 11.66 14.64
C GLU A 583 18.01 12.89 15.52
N LEU A 584 18.58 14.05 15.19
CA LEU A 584 18.33 15.30 15.89
C LEU A 584 16.91 15.82 15.65
N ALA A 585 16.33 15.56 14.47
CA ALA A 585 14.92 15.82 14.21
C ALA A 585 14.02 14.94 15.10
N ALA A 586 14.35 13.66 15.28
CA ALA A 586 13.62 12.76 16.18
C ALA A 586 13.72 13.22 17.66
N LEU A 587 14.90 13.68 18.10
CA LEU A 587 15.10 14.26 19.44
C LEU A 587 14.31 15.54 19.69
N SER A 588 13.95 16.27 18.62
CA SER A 588 13.18 17.52 18.68
C SER A 588 11.69 17.34 18.30
N ALA A 589 11.17 16.12 18.45
CA ALA A 589 9.78 15.77 18.15
C ALA A 589 9.36 16.05 16.69
N GLY A 590 10.26 15.82 15.74
CA GLY A 590 9.99 15.93 14.31
C GLY A 590 9.84 17.37 13.80
N SER A 591 10.16 18.37 14.62
CA SER A 591 10.05 19.77 14.21
C SER A 591 11.03 20.14 13.11
N GLY A 592 12.11 19.36 12.91
CA GLY A 592 12.99 19.39 11.73
C GLY A 592 13.55 20.76 11.35
N ASN A 593 13.41 21.73 12.26
CA ASN A 593 13.62 23.13 11.97
C ASN A 593 14.98 23.55 12.52
N TYR A 594 15.95 23.52 11.62
CA TYR A 594 17.28 24.06 11.86
C TYR A 594 17.40 25.55 11.48
N ASP A 595 16.28 26.26 11.21
CA ASP A 595 16.32 27.70 10.91
C ASP A 595 16.88 28.46 12.11
N GLY A 596 18.01 29.13 11.87
CA GLY A 596 18.76 29.82 12.91
C GLY A 596 19.68 28.91 13.74
N SER A 597 19.77 27.61 13.45
CA SER A 597 20.75 26.72 14.07
C SER A 597 22.17 27.06 13.61
N THR A 598 23.08 27.19 14.56
CA THR A 598 24.52 27.31 14.30
C THR A 598 25.15 25.93 14.31
N LEU A 599 25.69 25.49 13.17
CA LEU A 599 26.57 24.33 13.09
C LEU A 599 27.84 24.62 13.89
N THR A 600 28.08 23.87 14.97
CA THR A 600 29.33 23.96 15.74
C THR A 600 30.25 22.82 15.28
N LEU A 601 31.28 23.16 14.52
CA LEU A 601 32.36 22.22 14.19
C LEU A 601 33.17 21.95 15.46
N VAL A 602 33.01 20.77 16.05
CA VAL A 602 33.79 20.35 17.22
C VAL A 602 35.03 19.59 16.75
N ARG A 603 36.21 20.05 17.18
CA ARG A 603 37.46 19.34 16.95
C ARG A 603 37.47 18.06 17.80
N ASN A 604 37.61 16.91 17.14
CA ASN A 604 37.91 15.66 17.85
C ASN A 604 39.34 15.77 18.45
N GLY A 605 39.43 16.01 19.76
CA GLY A 605 40.69 16.21 20.48
C GLY A 605 40.75 17.37 21.49
N GLY A 606 39.71 18.21 21.58
CA GLY A 606 39.65 19.32 22.54
C GLY A 606 40.47 20.56 22.16
N ALA A 607 40.34 21.62 22.97
CA ALA A 607 40.94 22.93 22.74
C ALA A 607 42.48 22.93 22.83
N SER A 608 43.15 23.69 21.97
CA SER A 608 44.61 23.86 21.98
C SER A 608 45.02 25.32 22.21
N SER A 609 46.30 25.56 22.54
CA SER A 609 46.83 26.91 22.76
C SER A 609 46.96 27.78 21.50
N GLN A 610 46.50 27.27 20.36
CA GLN A 610 46.40 28.00 19.09
C GLN A 610 44.97 28.42 18.75
N ASP A 611 44.00 28.11 19.62
CA ASP A 611 42.59 28.50 19.47
C ASP A 611 42.39 30.01 19.68
#